data_AF-A0AAU7K5G8-F1
#
_entry.id   AF-A0AAU7K5G8-F1
#
_cell.length_a   1.000
_cell.length_b   1.000
_cell.length_c   1.000
_cell.angle_alpha   90.00
_cell.angle_beta   90.00
_cell.angle_gamma   90.00
#
_symmetry.space_group_name_H-M   'P 1'
#
loop_
_entity.id
_entity.type
_entity.pdbx_description
1 polymer ?
#
loop_
_entity_poly.entity_id
_entity_poly.type
_entity_poly.pdbx_seq_one_letter_code
_entity_poly.pdbx_strand_id
1 'polypeptide(L)'
;MKKMLFLFFILGSTIYQSKAQVKESYKAQIAYKIVETSPRCKQLTKGLYERVVKNGGTSYGVMLESSPNPKTDPSQEYSKTYNFNLHESYTDRMPVIARFVFDPKKQQLYEDDVVNAKLVAIPFDKKLLLLFNQK
;
A
#
# COMPACT_ATOMS: atom_id res chain seq x y z
N MET A 1 -34.76 36.64 -31.91
CA MET A 1 -33.40 37.21 -31.82
C MET A 1 -33.36 38.23 -30.69
N LYS A 2 -32.71 37.94 -29.56
CA LYS A 2 -32.23 38.95 -28.61
C LYS A 2 -30.98 38.39 -27.94
N LYS A 3 -29.84 38.95 -28.33
CA LYS A 3 -28.53 38.76 -27.72
C LYS A 3 -28.54 39.47 -26.36
N MET A 4 -28.01 38.84 -25.32
CA MET A 4 -27.53 39.54 -24.15
C MET A 4 -26.15 38.99 -23.81
N LEU A 5 -25.15 39.80 -24.18
CA LEU A 5 -23.75 39.70 -23.77
C LEU A 5 -23.64 40.27 -22.35
N PHE A 6 -22.79 39.72 -21.49
CA PHE A 6 -21.86 40.39 -20.55
C PHE A 6 -21.21 39.27 -19.68
N LEU A 7 -19.96 38.87 -19.89
CA LEU A 7 -18.64 39.47 -19.59
C LEU A 7 -18.01 38.94 -18.29
N PHE A 8 -16.93 38.16 -18.49
CA PHE A 8 -15.75 37.85 -17.67
C PHE A 8 -15.72 38.19 -16.17
N PHE A 9 -15.32 37.21 -15.36
CA PHE A 9 -14.24 37.42 -14.38
C PHE A 9 -13.38 36.14 -14.22
N ILE A 10 -12.08 36.36 -14.35
CA ILE A 10 -10.95 35.45 -14.22
C ILE A 10 -10.74 35.12 -12.74
N LEU A 11 -10.41 33.86 -12.41
CA LEU A 11 -9.49 33.42 -11.33
C LEU A 11 -9.63 31.89 -11.32
N GLY A 12 -8.66 31.09 -11.78
CA GLY A 12 -7.27 31.14 -11.35
C GLY A 12 -7.19 30.45 -9.99
N SER A 13 -6.60 29.25 -9.96
CA SER A 13 -6.41 28.32 -8.82
C SER A 13 -7.66 27.51 -8.46
N THR A 14 -7.62 26.18 -8.33
CA THR A 14 -6.51 25.34 -7.88
C THR A 14 -6.50 24.03 -8.67
N ILE A 15 -5.49 23.86 -9.54
CA ILE A 15 -4.91 22.53 -9.69
C ILE A 15 -4.35 22.24 -8.29
N TYR A 16 -5.09 21.50 -7.47
CA TYR A 16 -4.48 20.82 -6.34
C TYR A 16 -3.54 19.78 -6.94
N GLN A 17 -2.37 20.22 -7.40
CA GLN A 17 -1.19 19.38 -7.34
C GLN A 17 -1.02 19.11 -5.87
N SER A 18 -1.31 17.88 -5.45
CA SER A 18 -0.91 17.35 -4.15
C SER A 18 0.61 17.40 -4.07
N LYS A 19 1.14 18.59 -3.76
CA LYS A 19 2.54 18.80 -3.43
C LYS A 19 2.78 18.19 -2.06
N ALA A 20 2.98 16.88 -2.02
CA ALA A 20 3.70 16.09 -1.01
C ALA A 20 3.34 14.60 -1.04
N GLN A 21 2.96 14.00 -2.17
CA GLN A 21 3.02 12.54 -2.22
C GLN A 21 4.49 12.16 -2.36
N VAL A 22 5.18 11.93 -1.23
CA VAL A 22 6.51 11.32 -1.21
C VAL A 22 6.34 10.01 -1.98
N LYS A 23 6.83 10.00 -3.22
CA LYS A 23 6.80 8.81 -4.04
C LYS A 23 7.77 7.84 -3.39
N GLU A 24 7.23 6.74 -2.87
CA GLU A 24 8.03 5.70 -2.23
C GLU A 24 9.19 5.26 -3.14
N SER A 25 10.29 4.78 -2.54
CA SER A 25 11.45 4.36 -3.33
C SER A 25 11.05 3.25 -4.31
N TYR A 26 11.84 3.11 -5.39
CA TYR A 26 11.61 2.03 -6.36
C TYR A 26 11.57 0.66 -5.68
N LYS A 27 12.44 0.42 -4.69
CA LYS A 27 12.46 -0.82 -3.93
C LYS A 27 11.19 -1.03 -3.11
N ALA A 28 10.67 0.02 -2.46
CA ALA A 28 9.39 -0.06 -1.77
C ALA A 28 8.23 -0.35 -2.74
N GLN A 29 8.21 0.27 -3.93
CA GLN A 29 7.19 -0.03 -4.97
C GLN A 29 7.23 -1.49 -5.38
N ILE A 30 8.42 -2.07 -5.58
CA ILE A 30 8.54 -3.49 -5.91
C ILE A 30 8.15 -4.38 -4.72
N ALA A 31 8.48 -4.00 -3.48
CA ALA A 31 8.06 -4.72 -2.29
C ALA A 31 6.53 -4.73 -2.12
N TYR A 32 5.84 -3.61 -2.39
CA TYR A 32 4.37 -3.57 -2.47
C TYR A 32 3.85 -4.58 -3.50
N LYS A 33 4.39 -4.56 -4.73
CA LYS A 33 3.99 -5.49 -5.78
C LYS A 33 4.21 -6.95 -5.37
N ILE A 34 5.31 -7.26 -4.67
CA ILE A 34 5.58 -8.60 -4.13
C ILE A 34 4.44 -9.05 -3.20
N VAL A 35 3.97 -8.18 -2.30
CA VAL A 35 2.86 -8.47 -1.40
C VAL A 35 1.55 -8.58 -2.17
N GLU A 36 1.14 -7.54 -2.89
CA GLU A 36 -0.17 -7.42 -3.56
C GLU A 36 -0.42 -8.52 -4.60
N THR A 37 0.64 -8.95 -5.30
CA THR A 37 0.52 -10.00 -6.32
C THR A 37 0.67 -11.41 -5.78
N SER A 38 1.05 -11.58 -4.50
CA SER A 38 1.19 -12.89 -3.87
C SER A 38 -0.15 -13.66 -3.86
N PRO A 39 -0.14 -14.99 -4.02
CA PRO A 39 -1.36 -15.80 -3.93
C PRO A 39 -2.11 -15.59 -2.61
N ARG A 40 -1.38 -15.42 -1.51
CA ARG A 40 -1.96 -15.23 -0.18
C ARG A 40 -2.67 -13.88 -0.05
N CYS A 41 -2.06 -12.79 -0.50
CA CYS A 41 -2.74 -11.48 -0.49
C CYS A 41 -3.98 -11.50 -1.38
N LYS A 42 -3.89 -12.08 -2.59
CA LYS A 42 -5.06 -12.23 -3.49
C LYS A 42 -6.18 -13.07 -2.87
N GLN A 43 -5.85 -14.11 -2.10
CA GLN A 43 -6.84 -14.89 -1.38
C GLN A 43 -7.56 -14.05 -0.31
N LEU A 44 -6.81 -13.26 0.45
CA LEU A 44 -7.35 -12.41 1.52
C LEU A 44 -8.18 -11.24 0.99
N THR A 45 -7.83 -10.70 -0.17
CA THR A 45 -8.51 -9.53 -0.75
C THR A 45 -9.68 -9.88 -1.68
N LYS A 46 -9.86 -11.16 -2.02
CA LYS A 46 -10.97 -11.62 -2.87
C LYS A 46 -12.32 -11.36 -2.19
N GLY A 47 -13.11 -10.44 -2.76
CA GLY A 47 -14.42 -10.04 -2.21
C GLY A 47 -14.34 -9.17 -0.96
N LEU A 48 -13.15 -8.69 -0.60
CA LEU A 48 -12.92 -7.95 0.64
C LEU A 48 -13.58 -6.58 0.59
N TYR A 49 -13.56 -5.89 -0.56
CA TYR A 49 -14.15 -4.55 -0.70
C TYR A 49 -15.65 -4.59 -0.39
N GLU A 50 -16.37 -5.50 -1.05
CA GLU A 50 -17.81 -5.65 -0.89
C GLU A 50 -18.17 -6.00 0.56
N ARG A 51 -17.38 -6.86 1.20
CA ARG A 51 -17.55 -7.22 2.62
C ARG A 51 -17.34 -6.02 3.53
N VAL A 52 -16.28 -5.25 3.33
CA VAL A 52 -15.95 -4.07 4.15
C VAL A 52 -17.04 -3.02 4.04
N VAL A 53 -17.46 -2.68 2.81
CA VAL A 53 -18.53 -1.71 2.56
C VAL A 53 -19.84 -2.16 3.19
N LYS A 54 -20.20 -3.45 3.04
CA LYS A 54 -21.41 -4.01 3.68
C LYS A 54 -21.40 -3.88 5.20
N ASN A 55 -20.22 -3.89 5.82
CA ASN A 55 -20.03 -3.78 7.26
C ASN A 55 -19.83 -2.33 7.74
N GLY A 56 -20.06 -1.33 6.90
CA GLY A 56 -19.93 0.09 7.24
C GLY A 56 -18.51 0.66 7.13
N GLY A 57 -17.58 -0.06 6.50
CA GLY A 57 -16.27 0.46 6.14
C GLY A 57 -16.27 1.19 4.80
N THR A 58 -15.14 1.81 4.46
CA THR A 58 -14.94 2.61 3.25
C THR A 58 -14.06 1.93 2.20
N SER A 59 -13.02 1.22 2.62
CA SER A 59 -12.06 0.55 1.72
C SER A 59 -11.20 -0.48 2.46
N TYR A 60 -10.25 -1.10 1.75
CA TYR A 60 -9.13 -1.82 2.35
C TYR A 60 -7.85 -1.44 1.62
N GLY A 61 -6.69 -1.70 2.22
CA GLY A 61 -5.41 -1.39 1.60
C GLY A 61 -4.24 -2.13 2.22
N VAL A 62 -3.15 -2.18 1.47
CA VAL A 62 -1.83 -2.57 1.99
C VAL A 62 -1.09 -1.29 2.33
N MET A 63 -0.46 -1.22 3.51
CA MET A 63 0.34 -0.08 3.95
C MET A 63 1.69 -0.56 4.48
N LEU A 64 2.75 0.15 4.10
CA LEU A 64 4.11 -0.06 4.59
C LEU A 64 4.26 0.55 5.99
N GLU A 65 4.44 -0.30 7.00
CA GLU A 65 4.62 0.11 8.40
C GLU A 65 6.06 0.54 8.68
N SER A 66 7.03 -0.26 8.22
CA SER A 66 8.46 0.03 8.38
C SER A 66 9.29 -0.48 7.22
N SER A 67 10.43 0.17 6.98
CA SER A 67 11.30 -0.11 5.83
C SER A 67 12.79 0.10 6.14
N PRO A 68 13.69 -0.41 5.27
CA PRO A 68 15.12 -0.09 5.35
C PRO A 68 15.46 1.39 5.14
N ASN A 69 14.56 2.16 4.53
CA ASN A 69 14.77 3.56 4.16
C ASN A 69 13.56 4.44 4.51
N PRO A 70 13.20 4.60 5.80
CA PRO A 70 11.98 5.32 6.21
C PRO A 70 12.00 6.83 5.90
N LYS A 71 13.16 7.38 5.53
CA LYS A 71 13.27 8.77 5.07
C LYS A 71 12.71 8.97 3.65
N THR A 72 12.77 7.93 2.82
CA THR A 72 12.31 7.96 1.41
C THR A 72 11.03 7.18 1.20
N ASP A 73 10.81 6.15 2.01
CA ASP A 73 9.60 5.35 1.98
C ASP A 73 8.62 5.91 3.02
N PRO A 74 7.33 6.11 2.68
CA PRO A 74 6.32 6.62 3.59
C PRO A 74 5.97 5.56 4.66
N SER A 75 6.89 5.33 5.58
CA SER A 75 6.83 4.34 6.65
C SER A 75 7.20 5.00 7.98
N GLN A 76 6.77 4.42 9.09
CA GLN A 76 6.87 5.06 10.40
C GLN A 76 8.27 4.94 11.01
N GLU A 77 8.96 3.84 10.74
CA GLU A 77 10.24 3.54 11.37
C GLU A 77 11.17 2.70 10.50
N TYR A 78 12.43 2.63 10.94
CA TYR A 78 13.44 1.80 10.31
C TYR A 78 13.23 0.32 10.66
N SER A 79 13.36 -0.54 9.65
CA SER A 79 13.48 -1.99 9.79
C SER A 79 14.46 -2.54 8.75
N LYS A 80 15.09 -3.68 9.02
CA LYS A 80 15.91 -4.38 8.01
C LYS A 80 15.05 -5.02 6.90
N THR A 81 13.74 -5.12 7.12
CA THR A 81 12.75 -5.71 6.23
C THR A 81 11.72 -4.66 5.81
N TYR A 82 10.96 -4.95 4.75
CA TYR A 82 9.76 -4.19 4.42
C TYR A 82 8.58 -4.87 5.11
N ASN A 83 7.98 -4.19 6.08
CA ASN A 83 6.87 -4.71 6.87
C ASN A 83 5.58 -4.02 6.44
N PHE A 84 4.57 -4.81 6.12
CA PHE A 84 3.29 -4.32 5.62
C PHE A 84 2.15 -4.83 6.48
N ASN A 85 1.11 -4.02 6.62
CA ASN A 85 -0.20 -4.48 7.05
C ASN A 85 -1.18 -4.47 5.89
N LEU A 86 -2.08 -5.45 5.87
CA LEU A 86 -3.34 -5.39 5.14
C LEU A 86 -4.39 -4.96 6.15
N HIS A 87 -5.03 -3.83 5.91
CA HIS A 87 -6.03 -3.26 6.80
C HIS A 87 -7.34 -3.02 6.06
N GLU A 88 -8.43 -3.00 6.82
CA GLU A 88 -9.68 -2.40 6.39
C GLU A 88 -9.71 -0.95 6.88
N SER A 89 -10.48 -0.11 6.20
CA SER A 89 -10.66 1.30 6.54
C SER A 89 -12.12 1.52 6.94
N TYR A 90 -12.32 2.04 8.13
CA TYR A 90 -13.59 2.56 8.64
C TYR A 90 -13.40 4.03 9.01
N THR A 91 -14.49 4.75 9.26
CA THR A 91 -14.43 6.17 9.63
C THR A 91 -13.73 6.42 10.97
N ASP A 92 -13.79 5.46 11.88
CA ASP A 92 -13.29 5.53 13.26
C ASP A 92 -12.04 4.67 13.52
N ARG A 93 -11.71 3.73 12.63
CA ARG A 93 -10.64 2.75 12.86
C ARG A 93 -10.07 2.16 11.56
N MET A 94 -8.87 1.60 11.67
CA MET A 94 -8.20 0.86 10.60
C MET A 94 -7.73 -0.53 11.10
N PRO A 95 -8.62 -1.52 11.24
CA PRO A 95 -8.24 -2.82 11.77
C PRO A 95 -7.33 -3.56 10.78
N VAL A 96 -6.21 -4.07 11.30
CA VAL A 96 -5.27 -4.90 10.54
C VAL A 96 -5.78 -6.34 10.52
N ILE A 97 -5.89 -6.92 9.32
CA ILE A 97 -6.39 -8.28 9.10
C ILE A 97 -5.29 -9.27 8.68
N ALA A 98 -4.14 -8.78 8.21
CA ALA A 98 -2.95 -9.60 7.96
C ALA A 98 -1.68 -8.73 7.99
N ARG A 99 -0.53 -9.37 8.23
CA ARG A 99 0.79 -8.75 8.18
C ARG A 99 1.71 -9.52 7.27
N PHE A 100 2.51 -8.79 6.50
CA PHE A 100 3.47 -9.36 5.57
C PHE A 100 4.85 -8.79 5.83
N VAL A 101 5.87 -9.64 5.71
CA VAL A 101 7.27 -9.26 5.87
C VAL A 101 8.02 -9.69 4.63
N PHE A 102 8.54 -8.73 3.87
CA PHE A 102 9.50 -9.02 2.80
C PHE A 102 10.92 -8.79 3.33
N ASP A 103 11.68 -9.88 3.43
CA ASP A 103 13.09 -9.84 3.84
C ASP A 103 13.98 -9.74 2.59
N PRO A 104 14.60 -8.56 2.32
CA PRO A 104 15.42 -8.36 1.13
C PRO A 104 16.73 -9.16 1.16
N LYS A 105 17.22 -9.52 2.36
CA LYS A 105 18.44 -10.34 2.51
C LYS A 105 18.15 -11.80 2.16
N LYS A 106 16.98 -12.32 2.57
CA LYS A 106 16.54 -13.69 2.25
C LYS A 106 15.81 -13.79 0.91
N GLN A 107 15.44 -12.66 0.30
CA GLN A 107 14.62 -12.60 -0.92
C GLN A 107 13.34 -13.43 -0.80
N GLN A 108 12.72 -13.35 0.37
CA GLN A 108 11.58 -14.19 0.77
C GLN A 108 10.48 -13.33 1.38
N LEU A 109 9.24 -13.64 1.01
CA LEU A 109 8.04 -13.07 1.59
C LEU A 109 7.50 -14.00 2.68
N TYR A 110 7.06 -13.40 3.78
CA TYR A 110 6.44 -14.09 4.90
C TYR A 110 5.08 -13.48 5.22
N GLU A 111 4.15 -14.30 5.70
CA GLU A 111 3.01 -13.85 6.50
C GLU A 111 3.43 -13.93 7.97
N ASP A 112 3.13 -12.88 8.73
CA ASP A 112 3.38 -12.85 10.17
C ASP A 112 2.17 -13.43 10.91
N ASP A 113 2.34 -14.68 11.38
CA ASP A 113 1.39 -15.35 12.26
C ASP A 113 1.59 -14.84 13.69
N VAL A 114 0.94 -13.72 13.97
CA VAL A 114 0.98 -13.03 15.27
C VAL A 114 0.49 -13.94 16.40
N VAL A 115 -0.45 -14.86 16.13
CA VAL A 115 -1.01 -15.76 17.15
C VAL A 115 0.04 -16.75 17.63
N ASN A 116 0.82 -17.30 16.69
CA ASN A 116 1.85 -18.29 17.00
C ASN A 116 3.26 -17.69 17.12
N ALA A 117 3.41 -16.37 17.00
CA ALA A 117 4.67 -15.62 16.98
C ALA A 117 5.68 -16.19 15.95
N LYS A 118 5.22 -16.41 14.72
CA LYS A 118 6.01 -17.06 13.65
C LYS A 118 5.89 -16.34 12.32
N LEU A 119 7.01 -16.30 11.60
CA LEU A 119 7.02 -15.92 10.18
C LEU A 119 6.83 -17.15 9.31
N VAL A 120 5.69 -17.23 8.62
CA VAL A 120 5.35 -18.31 7.71
C VAL A 120 5.77 -17.91 6.30
N ALA A 121 6.70 -18.64 5.69
CA ALA A 121 7.15 -18.34 4.34
C ALA A 121 6.02 -18.58 3.33
N ILE A 122 5.76 -17.60 2.46
CA ILE A 122 4.71 -17.68 1.44
C ILE A 122 5.28 -17.46 0.03
N PRO A 123 4.69 -18.06 -1.02
CA PRO A 123 5.14 -17.87 -2.39
C PRO A 123 4.77 -16.49 -2.93
N PHE A 124 5.54 -16.00 -3.89
CA PHE A 124 5.27 -14.79 -4.69
C PHE A 124 5.94 -14.92 -6.07
N ASP A 125 5.65 -14.00 -7.00
CA ASP A 125 6.30 -13.99 -8.32
C ASP A 125 7.78 -13.61 -8.19
N LYS A 126 8.66 -14.61 -8.31
CA LYS A 126 10.11 -14.43 -8.21
C LYS A 126 10.70 -13.56 -9.32
N LYS A 127 9.99 -13.30 -10.44
CA LYS A 127 10.44 -12.33 -11.46
C LYS A 127 10.56 -10.92 -10.89
N LEU A 128 9.79 -10.59 -9.84
CA LEU A 128 9.88 -9.30 -9.16
C LEU A 128 11.23 -9.11 -8.44
N LEU A 129 11.96 -10.18 -8.12
CA LEU A 129 13.31 -10.07 -7.55
C LEU A 129 14.31 -9.47 -8.54
N LEU A 130 14.14 -9.73 -9.85
CA LEU A 130 14.99 -9.13 -10.87
C LEU A 130 14.85 -7.60 -10.85
N LEU A 131 13.62 -7.11 -10.72
CA LEU A 131 13.32 -5.68 -10.58
C LEU A 131 13.83 -5.14 -9.24
N PHE A 132 13.58 -5.85 -8.14
CA PHE A 132 14.00 -5.41 -6.80
C PHE A 132 15.52 -5.25 -6.67
N ASN A 133 16.28 -6.10 -7.35
CA ASN A 133 17.75 -6.12 -7.31
C ASN A 133 18.40 -5.16 -8.33
N GLN A 134 17.62 -4.50 -9.20
CA GLN A 134 18.15 -3.42 -10.03
C GLN A 134 18.65 -2.28 -9.15
N LYS A 135 19.77 -1.68 -9.57
CA LYS A 135 20.44 -0.59 -8.87
C LYS A 135 19.71 0.72 -9.04
#